data_AF-A0A392TLA9-F1
#
_entry.id   AF-A0A392TLA9-F1
#
_cell.length_a   1.000
_cell.length_b   1.000
_cell.length_c   1.000
_cell.angle_alpha   90.00
_cell.angle_beta   90.00
_cell.angle_gamma   90.00
#
_symmetry.space_group_name_H-M   'P 1'
#
loop_
_entity.id
_entity.type
_entity.pdbx_description
1 polymer ?
#
loop_
_entity_poly.entity_id
_entity_poly.type
_entity_poly.pdbx_seq_one_letter_code
_entity_poly.pdbx_strand_id
1 'polypeptide(L)' 'MWQPPCEGWVKCNVDTVFNNQQGTTNRGRCFRDGNGRFISAGTNWDSVTLSSVEAEALALKEA' A
#
# COMPACT_ATOMS: atom_id res chain seq x y z
N MET A 1 1.90 19.56 6.24
CA MET A 1 2.88 19.50 5.13
C MET A 1 3.63 18.17 5.27
N TRP A 2 3.83 17.41 4.19
CA TRP A 2 4.57 16.13 4.25
C TRP A 2 6.05 16.37 4.61
N GLN A 3 6.66 15.44 5.35
CA GLN A 3 8.08 15.46 5.72
C GLN A 3 8.76 14.17 5.26
N PRO A 4 10.03 14.23 4.82
CA PRO A 4 10.79 13.03 4.47
C PRO A 4 11.03 12.13 5.69
N PRO A 5 11.21 10.81 5.48
CA PRO A 5 11.56 9.89 6.55
C PRO A 5 12.97 10.19 7.09
N CYS A 6 13.27 9.70 8.29
CA CYS A 6 14.60 9.81 8.89
C CYS A 6 15.66 9.12 8.03
N GLU A 7 16.94 9.49 8.22
CA GLU A 7 18.05 8.82 7.55
C GLU A 7 18.05 7.31 7.85
N GLY A 8 18.24 6.50 6.80
CA GLY A 8 18.16 5.03 6.88
C GLY A 8 16.75 4.44 6.78
N TRP A 9 15.69 5.26 6.75
CA TRP A 9 14.31 4.80 6.62
C TRP A 9 13.81 4.93 5.17
N VAL A 10 12.87 4.06 4.81
CA VAL A 10 12.14 4.11 3.54
C VAL A 10 10.73 4.63 3.76
N LYS A 11 10.19 5.36 2.79
CA LYS A 11 8.77 5.71 2.74
C LYS A 11 8.01 4.53 2.13
N CYS A 12 7.02 4.00 2.86
CA CYS A 12 6.06 3.06 2.32
C CYS A 12 4.74 3.80 2.03
N ASN A 13 4.30 3.77 0.79
CA ASN A 13 2.95 4.17 0.38
C ASN A 13 2.13 2.89 0.18
N VAL A 14 0.99 2.80 0.85
CA VAL A 14 -0.01 1.76 0.62
C VAL A 14 -1.28 2.40 0.08
N ASP A 15 -2.02 1.65 -0.71
CA ASP A 15 -3.32 2.05 -1.26
C ASP A 15 -4.14 0.81 -1.59
N THR A 16 -5.46 0.94 -1.58
CA THR A 16 -6.38 -0.17 -1.85
C THR A 16 -7.46 0.18 -2.86
N VAL A 17 -7.81 -0.80 -3.69
CA VAL A 17 -8.87 -0.67 -4.69
C VAL A 17 -9.81 -1.87 -4.66
N PHE A 18 -11.10 -1.58 -4.72
CA PHE A 18 -12.18 -2.56 -4.62
C PHE A 18 -12.82 -2.76 -5.98
N ASN A 19 -13.01 -4.01 -6.38
CA ASN A 19 -13.82 -4.36 -7.54
C ASN A 19 -15.11 -5.05 -7.09
N ASN A 20 -16.17 -4.26 -6.99
CA ASN A 20 -17.48 -4.76 -6.52
C ASN A 20 -18.11 -5.78 -7.48
N GLN A 21 -17.78 -5.73 -8.78
CA GLN A 21 -18.32 -6.70 -9.74
C GLN A 21 -17.69 -8.08 -9.55
N GLN A 22 -16.40 -8.12 -9.22
CA GLN A 22 -15.65 -9.36 -9.01
C GLN A 22 -15.59 -9.77 -7.54
N GLY A 23 -16.04 -8.92 -6.61
CA GLY A 23 -15.95 -9.17 -5.18
C GLY A 23 -14.52 -9.23 -4.68
N THR A 24 -13.60 -8.45 -5.26
CA THR A 24 -12.16 -8.50 -4.93
C THR A 24 -11.66 -7.22 -4.29
N THR A 25 -10.63 -7.38 -3.45
CA THR A 25 -9.85 -6.29 -2.86
C THR A 25 -8.43 -6.40 -3.36
N ASN A 26 -7.92 -5.35 -3.97
CA ASN A 26 -6.53 -5.29 -4.43
C ASN A 26 -5.79 -4.27 -3.56
N ARG A 27 -4.56 -4.60 -3.17
CA ARG A 27 -3.71 -3.80 -2.29
C ARG A 27 -2.40 -3.53 -2.98
N GLY A 28 -2.06 -2.27 -3.16
CA GLY A 28 -0.81 -1.80 -3.71
C GLY A 28 0.13 -1.30 -2.63
N ARG A 29 1.43 -1.52 -2.82
CA ARG A 29 2.49 -0.90 -2.00
C ARG A 29 3.63 -0.38 -2.86
N CYS A 30 4.21 0.75 -2.45
CA CYS A 30 5.35 1.38 -3.11
C CYS A 30 6.36 1.89 -2.09
N PHE A 31 7.61 1.50 -2.25
CA PHE A 31 8.73 1.92 -1.42
C PHE A 31 9.55 2.99 -2.12
N ARG A 32 9.92 4.03 -1.36
CA ARG A 32 10.72 5.16 -1.84
C ARG A 32 11.82 5.52 -0.84
N ASP A 33 12.93 6.04 -1.35
CA ASP A 33 14.01 6.57 -0.53
C ASP A 33 13.61 7.90 0.15
N GLY A 34 14.49 8.45 0.99
CA GLY A 34 14.29 9.75 1.66
C GLY A 34 14.14 10.94 0.70
N ASN A 35 14.55 10.80 -0.56
CA ASN A 35 14.40 11.80 -1.61
C ASN A 35 13.14 11.55 -2.48
N GLY A 36 12.34 10.54 -2.15
CA GLY A 36 11.15 10.15 -2.90
C GLY A 36 11.42 9.31 -4.17
N ARG A 37 12.65 8.87 -4.41
CA ARG A 37 13.00 8.00 -5.54
C ARG A 37 12.40 6.61 -5.34
N PHE A 38 11.90 6.03 -6.42
CA PHE A 38 11.36 4.69 -6.42
C PHE A 38 12.42 3.64 -6.05
N ILE A 39 12.06 2.70 -5.18
CA ILE A 39 12.87 1.53 -4.82
C ILE A 39 12.22 0.26 -5.36
N SER A 40 10.97 0.00 -4.96
CA SER A 40 10.21 -1.19 -5.37
C SER A 40 8.71 -0.98 -5.20
N ALA A 41 7.91 -1.84 -5.81
CA ALA A 41 6.46 -1.90 -5.61
C ALA A 41 5.96 -3.33 -5.72
N GLY A 42 4.77 -3.57 -5.16
CA GLY A 42 4.08 -4.84 -5.23
C GLY A 42 2.56 -4.67 -5.18
N THR A 43 1.86 -5.69 -5.65
CA THR A 43 0.40 -5.78 -5.59
C THR A 43 0.00 -7.15 -5.06
N ASN A 44 -0.93 -7.16 -4.12
CA ASN A 44 -1.64 -8.34 -3.65
C ASN A 44 -3.13 -8.18 -3.98
N TRP A 45 -3.85 -9.30 -4.04
CA TRP A 45 -5.30 -9.28 -4.17
C TRP A 45 -5.93 -10.45 -3.42
N ASP A 46 -7.11 -10.23 -2.87
CA ASP A 46 -7.93 -11.28 -2.28
C ASP A 46 -9.26 -11.41 -3.03
N SER A 47 -9.76 -12.65 -3.13
CA SER A 47 -11.09 -12.99 -3.64
C SER A 47 -12.22 -12.65 -2.64
N VAL A 48 -12.06 -11.57 -1.87
CA VAL A 48 -13.06 -11.07 -0.93
C VAL A 48 -13.07 -9.55 -0.95
N THR A 49 -14.25 -8.95 -0.77
CA THR A 49 -14.41 -7.51 -0.54
C THR A 49 -14.25 -7.21 0.95
N LEU A 50 -13.11 -6.63 1.31
CA LEU A 50 -12.84 -6.13 2.66
C LEU A 50 -13.45 -4.74 2.83
N SER A 51 -13.62 -4.29 4.08
CA SER A 51 -13.85 -2.87 4.32
C SER A 51 -12.59 -2.05 3.97
N SER A 52 -12.77 -0.75 3.73
CA SER A 52 -11.64 0.15 3.48
C SER A 52 -10.59 0.12 4.59
N VAL A 53 -11.02 0.08 5.86
CA VAL A 53 -10.09 0.05 7.00
C VAL A 53 -9.32 -1.26 7.07
N GLU A 54 -9.99 -2.41 6.87
CA GLU A 54 -9.32 -3.71 6.87
C GLU A 54 -8.33 -3.85 5.71
N ALA A 55 -8.71 -3.37 4.52
CA ALA A 55 -7.87 -3.43 3.34
C ALA A 55 -6.59 -2.61 3.52
N GLU A 56 -6.69 -1.36 3.98
CA GLU A 56 -5.54 -0.48 4.22
C GLU A 56 -4.64 -1.01 5.35
N ALA A 57 -5.24 -1.51 6.43
CA ALA A 57 -4.50 -2.13 7.53
C ALA A 57 -3.73 -3.38 7.07
N LEU A 58 -4.36 -4.21 6.23
CA LEU A 58 -3.72 -5.39 5.66
C LEU A 58 -2.62 -5.01 4.66
N ALA A 59 -2.84 -3.98 3.84
CA ALA A 59 -1.84 -3.48 2.89
C ALA A 59 -0.58 -3.00 3.62
N LEU A 60 -0.76 -2.30 4.75
CA LEU A 60 0.33 -1.88 5.62
C LEU A 60 1.03 -3.05 6.32
N LYS A 61 0.26 -4.03 6.82
CA LYS A 61 0.81 -5.23 7.49
C LYS A 61 1.66 -6.07 6.55
N GLU A 62 1.24 -6.20 5.30
CA GLU A 62 1.91 -7.05 4.30
C GLU A 62 3.07 -6.34 3.61
N ALA A 63 3.27 -5.04 3.85
CA ALA A 63 4.21 -4.22 3.12
C ALA A 63 5.66 -4.70 3.24
#